data_AF-A0A2S2PPY4-F1
#
_entry.id   AF-A0A2S2PPY4-F1
#
_cell.length_a   1.000
_cell.length_b   1.000
_cell.length_c   1.000
_cell.angle_alpha   90.00
_cell.angle_beta   90.00
_cell.angle_gamma   90.00
#
_symmetry.space_group_name_H-M   'P 1'
#
loop_
_entity.id
_entity.type
_entity.pdbx_description
1 polymer ?
#
loop_
_entity_poly.entity_id
_entity_poly.type
_entity_poly.pdbx_seq_one_letter_code
_entity_poly.pdbx_strand_id
1 'polypeptide(L)'
;TINGDGSTQKQLVKLCATRWLAFYNCIKVVVDQWLELQTCFKLASISKKEKCHTARTLAEMYNYENLLYLVFLKPILREITNVNLQFQANNADHTKTYGELKMLLLSMAKRIIKPIFLRDDECPGVLC
;
A
#
# COMPACT_ATOMS: atom_id res chain seq x y z
N THR A 1 4.06 33.05 -21.87
CA THR A 1 3.78 33.42 -20.47
C THR A 1 2.71 32.50 -19.93
N ILE A 2 3.06 31.51 -19.10
CA ILE A 2 2.33 31.08 -17.89
C ILE A 2 3.40 30.39 -17.03
N ASN A 3 3.82 31.07 -15.96
CA ASN A 3 4.60 30.47 -14.88
C ASN A 3 3.67 29.54 -14.09
N GLY A 4 4.00 28.26 -14.01
CA GLY A 4 3.33 27.29 -13.16
C GLY A 4 4.40 26.46 -12.48
N ASP A 5 4.46 26.57 -11.17
CA ASP A 5 5.37 25.91 -10.24
C ASP A 5 5.74 24.48 -10.67
N GLY A 6 7.05 24.18 -10.70
CA GLY A 6 7.63 22.97 -11.27
C GLY A 6 7.35 21.73 -10.44
N SER A 7 6.09 21.31 -10.33
CA SER A 7 5.74 20.01 -9.76
C SER A 7 6.30 18.92 -10.68
N THR A 8 7.48 18.41 -10.32
CA THR A 8 8.12 17.28 -11.00
C THR A 8 7.07 16.21 -11.28
N GLN A 9 6.86 15.90 -12.56
CA GLN A 9 5.89 14.90 -12.98
C GLN A 9 6.18 13.59 -12.21
N LYS A 10 5.21 13.08 -11.46
CA LYS A 10 5.40 11.87 -10.66
C LYS A 10 5.70 10.71 -11.60
N GLN A 11 6.89 10.14 -11.45
CA GLN A 11 7.32 8.98 -12.22
C GLN A 11 6.71 7.71 -11.64
N LEU A 12 6.37 6.76 -12.51
CA LEU A 12 6.00 5.42 -12.08
C LEU A 12 7.19 4.77 -11.37
N VAL A 13 6.92 4.17 -10.20
CA VAL A 13 7.95 3.49 -9.40
C VAL A 13 8.50 2.33 -10.22
N LYS A 14 9.81 2.38 -10.53
CA LYS A 14 10.51 1.28 -11.21
C LYS A 14 10.38 0.00 -10.39
N LEU A 15 10.02 -1.09 -11.05
CA LEU A 15 10.01 -2.42 -10.43
C LEU A 15 11.42 -2.76 -9.91
N CYS A 16 11.57 -2.92 -8.59
CA CYS A 16 12.80 -3.42 -7.98
C CYS A 16 12.75 -4.95 -7.83
N ALA A 17 13.92 -5.58 -7.64
CA ALA A 17 14.03 -7.02 -7.42
C ALA A 17 13.25 -7.47 -6.17
N THR A 18 13.22 -6.63 -5.13
CA THR A 18 12.35 -6.77 -3.95
C THR A 18 10.94 -6.24 -4.24
N ARG A 19 10.25 -6.87 -5.19
CA ARG A 19 8.92 -6.49 -5.72
C ARG A 19 7.90 -6.03 -4.65
N TRP A 20 7.95 -6.67 -3.50
CA TRP A 20 7.10 -6.40 -2.35
C TRP A 20 7.33 -5.04 -1.67
N LEU A 21 8.57 -4.53 -1.66
CA LEU A 21 8.90 -3.19 -1.17
C LEU A 21 8.37 -2.09 -2.11
N ALA A 22 8.31 -2.39 -3.41
CA ALA A 22 7.74 -1.47 -4.40
C ALA A 22 6.20 -1.43 -4.38
N PHE A 23 5.52 -2.49 -3.91
CA PHE A 23 4.05 -2.55 -3.93
C PHE A 23 3.39 -1.47 -3.07
N TYR A 24 3.92 -1.20 -1.86
CA TYR A 24 3.36 -0.12 -1.04
C TYR A 24 3.42 1.23 -1.76
N ASN A 25 4.58 1.59 -2.31
CA ASN A 25 4.76 2.86 -3.01
C ASN A 25 3.90 2.94 -4.28
N CYS A 26 3.79 1.84 -5.03
CA CYS A 26 2.91 1.76 -6.20
C CYS A 26 1.43 1.98 -5.82
N ILE A 27 0.93 1.22 -4.84
CA ILE A 27 -0.46 1.33 -4.37
C ILE A 27 -0.73 2.70 -3.76
N LYS A 28 0.24 3.26 -3.03
CA LYS A 28 0.16 4.63 -2.52
C LYS A 28 -0.07 5.62 -3.67
N VAL A 29 0.74 5.57 -4.73
CA VAL A 29 0.60 6.47 -5.89
C VAL A 29 -0.73 6.26 -6.60
N VAL A 30 -1.14 5.00 -6.84
CA VAL A 30 -2.41 4.68 -7.50
C VAL A 30 -3.61 5.22 -6.72
N VAL A 31 -3.63 5.05 -5.40
CA VAL A 31 -4.70 5.54 -4.53
C VAL A 31 -4.66 7.07 -4.42
N ASP A 32 -3.48 7.67 -4.28
CA ASP A 32 -3.33 9.13 -4.12
C ASP A 32 -3.67 9.90 -5.40
N GLN A 33 -3.54 9.28 -6.58
CA GLN A 33 -3.81 9.88 -7.90
C GLN A 33 -4.97 9.19 -8.63
N TRP A 34 -5.91 8.64 -7.86
CA TRP A 34 -6.95 7.76 -8.41
C TRP A 34 -7.76 8.43 -9.53
N LEU A 35 -8.20 9.68 -9.32
CA LEU A 35 -9.04 10.41 -10.27
C LEU A 35 -8.27 10.82 -11.52
N GLU A 36 -7.03 11.26 -11.36
CA GLU A 36 -6.16 11.68 -12.45
C GLU A 36 -5.81 10.49 -13.35
N LEU A 37 -5.43 9.36 -12.76
CA LEU A 37 -5.13 8.13 -13.49
C LEU A 37 -6.37 7.56 -14.19
N GLN A 38 -7.52 7.51 -13.50
CA GLN A 38 -8.78 7.11 -14.10
C GLN A 38 -9.11 7.97 -15.33
N THR A 39 -8.99 9.30 -15.19
CA THR A 39 -9.28 10.25 -16.27
C THR A 39 -8.32 10.06 -17.44
N CYS A 40 -7.03 9.92 -17.14
CA CYS A 40 -5.99 9.67 -18.13
C CYS A 40 -6.29 8.40 -18.95
N PHE A 41 -6.59 7.28 -18.28
CA PHE A 41 -6.90 6.02 -18.97
C PHE A 41 -8.21 6.08 -19.75
N LYS A 42 -9.23 6.76 -19.24
CA LYS A 42 -10.49 7.02 -19.98
C LYS A 42 -10.21 7.78 -21.28
N LEU A 43 -9.48 8.90 -21.21
CA LEU A 43 -9.12 9.69 -22.40
C LEU A 43 -8.24 8.90 -23.39
N ALA A 44 -7.27 8.13 -22.89
CA ALA A 44 -6.42 7.30 -23.72
C ALA A 44 -7.21 6.16 -24.41
N SER A 45 -8.22 5.59 -23.76
CA SER A 45 -9.04 4.50 -24.30
C SER A 45 -9.95 4.91 -25.48
N ILE A 46 -10.32 6.20 -25.55
CA ILE A 46 -11.17 6.76 -26.62
C ILE A 46 -10.36 7.42 -27.74
N SER A 47 -9.04 7.57 -27.56
CA SER A 47 -8.17 8.21 -28.54
C SER A 47 -8.18 7.44 -29.87
N LYS A 48 -8.46 8.15 -30.97
CA LYS A 48 -8.50 7.55 -32.32
C LYS A 48 -7.11 7.17 -32.85
N LYS A 49 -6.04 7.73 -32.26
CA LYS A 49 -4.66 7.58 -32.75
C LYS A 49 -4.03 6.24 -32.35
N GLU A 50 -4.46 5.68 -31.21
CA GLU A 50 -4.09 4.35 -30.73
C GLU A 50 -5.29 3.78 -29.98
N LYS A 51 -5.97 2.77 -30.53
CA LYS A 51 -6.96 1.98 -29.79
C LYS A 51 -6.23 1.14 -28.74
N CYS A 52 -5.74 1.78 -27.68
CA CYS A 52 -4.92 1.15 -26.67
C CYS A 52 -5.80 0.24 -25.79
N HIS A 53 -5.74 -1.07 -26.08
CA HIS A 53 -6.45 -2.10 -25.30
C HIS A 53 -6.09 -2.01 -23.81
N THR A 54 -4.80 -1.81 -23.50
CA THR A 54 -4.32 -1.67 -22.12
C THR A 54 -4.97 -0.48 -21.40
N ALA A 55 -5.09 0.68 -22.07
CA ALA A 55 -5.74 1.85 -21.48
C ALA A 55 -7.22 1.60 -21.19
N ARG A 56 -7.91 0.85 -22.07
CA ARG A 56 -9.30 0.45 -21.85
C ARG A 56 -9.44 -0.47 -20.64
N THR A 57 -8.65 -1.54 -20.57
CA THR A 57 -8.66 -2.47 -19.43
C THR A 57 -8.35 -1.72 -18.13
N LEU A 58 -7.37 -0.82 -18.13
CA LEU A 58 -7.08 0.00 -16.96
C LEU A 58 -8.24 0.92 -16.61
N ALA A 59 -8.88 1.59 -17.56
CA ALA A 59 -10.05 2.43 -17.29
C ALA A 59 -11.21 1.65 -16.64
N GLU A 60 -11.44 0.40 -17.08
CA GLU A 60 -12.44 -0.51 -16.51
C GLU A 60 -12.07 -0.98 -15.09
N MET A 61 -10.78 -1.14 -14.80
CA MET A 61 -10.28 -1.51 -13.47
C MET A 61 -10.39 -0.38 -12.44
N TYR A 62 -10.51 0.88 -12.84
CA TYR A 62 -10.73 2.01 -11.92
C TYR A 62 -12.20 2.11 -11.50
N ASN A 63 -12.71 1.06 -10.85
CA ASN A 63 -14.04 0.98 -10.24
C ASN A 63 -13.97 1.07 -8.71
N TYR A 64 -15.13 1.19 -8.06
CA TYR A 64 -15.20 1.41 -6.62
C TYR A 64 -14.74 0.19 -5.81
N GLU A 65 -15.03 -1.01 -6.28
CA GLU A 65 -14.66 -2.27 -5.65
C GLU A 65 -13.13 -2.42 -5.57
N ASN A 66 -12.43 -2.12 -6.67
CA ASN A 66 -10.97 -2.14 -6.71
C ASN A 66 -10.36 -1.02 -5.88
N LEU A 67 -10.95 0.18 -5.87
CA LEU A 67 -10.50 1.25 -4.98
C LEU A 67 -10.60 0.84 -3.52
N LEU A 68 -11.73 0.27 -3.12
CA LEU A 68 -11.96 -0.20 -1.75
C LEU A 68 -10.91 -1.24 -1.34
N TYR A 69 -10.62 -2.21 -2.22
CA TYR A 69 -9.57 -3.19 -2.00
C TYR A 69 -8.19 -2.55 -1.80
N LEU A 70 -7.82 -1.60 -2.67
CA LEU A 70 -6.52 -0.91 -2.57
C LEU A 70 -6.41 -0.02 -1.33
N VAL A 71 -7.49 0.65 -0.94
CA VAL A 71 -7.57 1.46 0.29
C VAL A 71 -7.39 0.57 1.52
N PHE A 72 -8.03 -0.60 1.54
CA PHE A 72 -7.85 -1.58 2.61
C PHE A 72 -6.43 -2.16 2.67
N LEU A 73 -5.85 -2.45 1.50
CA LEU A 73 -4.52 -3.07 1.38
C LEU A 73 -3.37 -2.10 1.70
N LYS A 74 -3.50 -0.82 1.36
CA LYS A 74 -2.48 0.23 1.56
C LYS A 74 -1.89 0.28 2.98
N PRO A 75 -2.67 0.32 4.09
CA PRO A 75 -2.11 0.33 5.44
C PRO A 75 -1.40 -0.97 5.80
N ILE A 76 -1.88 -2.14 5.36
CA ILE A 76 -1.24 -3.43 5.62
C ILE A 76 0.16 -3.46 4.98
N LEU A 77 0.25 -3.06 3.71
CA LEU A 77 1.53 -3.00 3.00
C LEU A 77 2.48 -1.96 3.60
N ARG A 78 1.97 -0.88 4.19
CA ARG A 78 2.79 0.11 4.90
C ARG A 78 3.49 -0.52 6.10
N GLU A 79 2.76 -1.23 6.94
CA GLU A 79 3.29 -1.88 8.15
C GLU A 79 4.35 -2.93 7.78
N ILE A 80 4.05 -3.77 6.78
CA ILE A 80 5.00 -4.74 6.23
C ILE A 80 6.24 -4.00 5.70
N THR A 81 6.09 -3.00 4.84
CA THR A 81 7.22 -2.27 4.27
C THR A 81 8.10 -1.65 5.36
N ASN A 82 7.52 -1.09 6.41
CA ASN A 82 8.26 -0.49 7.52
C ASN A 82 9.14 -1.50 8.25
N VAL A 83 8.58 -2.64 8.66
CA VAL A 83 9.34 -3.72 9.33
C VAL A 83 10.48 -4.22 8.45
N ASN A 84 10.25 -4.31 7.14
CA ASN A 84 11.26 -4.83 6.23
C ASN A 84 12.37 -3.86 5.88
N LEU A 85 12.10 -2.57 5.92
CA LEU A 85 13.15 -1.55 5.91
C LEU A 85 14.02 -1.64 7.17
N GLN A 86 13.44 -1.94 8.33
CA GLN A 86 14.22 -2.15 9.57
C GLN A 86 15.13 -3.38 9.46
N PHE A 87 14.63 -4.50 8.94
CA PHE A 87 15.46 -5.69 8.70
C PHE A 87 16.60 -5.47 7.69
N GLN A 88 16.43 -4.56 6.74
CA GLN A 88 17.44 -4.22 5.73
C GLN A 88 18.41 -3.12 6.20
N ALA A 89 18.21 -2.53 7.38
CA ALA A 89 19.06 -1.46 7.87
C ALA A 89 20.41 -2.00 8.38
N ASN A 90 21.51 -1.35 7.97
CA ASN A 90 22.88 -1.77 8.34
C ASN A 90 23.16 -1.72 9.86
N ASN A 91 22.41 -0.93 10.62
CA ASN A 91 22.55 -0.75 12.07
C ASN A 91 21.19 -0.93 12.77
N ALA A 92 20.45 -1.99 12.43
CA ALA A 92 19.13 -2.24 13.01
C ALA A 92 19.23 -2.52 14.52
N ASP A 93 18.46 -1.79 15.33
CA ASP A 93 18.25 -2.14 16.73
C ASP A 93 17.37 -3.40 16.81
N HIS A 94 17.96 -4.51 17.22
CA HIS A 94 17.30 -5.81 17.28
C HIS A 94 16.10 -5.82 18.25
N THR A 95 16.17 -5.10 19.37
CA THR A 95 15.09 -5.06 20.36
C THR A 95 13.88 -4.30 19.82
N LYS A 96 14.13 -3.16 19.18
CA LYS A 96 13.10 -2.37 18.50
C LYS A 96 12.48 -3.14 17.33
N THR A 97 13.31 -3.79 16.50
CA THR A 97 12.85 -4.57 15.34
C THR A 97 11.94 -5.73 15.77
N TYR A 98 12.29 -6.40 16.88
CA TYR A 98 11.44 -7.44 17.46
C TYR A 98 10.08 -6.89 17.94
N GLY A 99 10.07 -5.74 18.62
CA GLY A 99 8.84 -5.07 19.03
C GLY A 99 7.93 -4.72 17.85
N GLU A 100 8.50 -4.15 16.78
CA GLU A 100 7.79 -3.80 15.55
C GLU A 100 7.24 -5.04 14.82
N LEU A 101 8.01 -6.13 14.78
CA LEU A 101 7.56 -7.41 14.25
C LEU A 101 6.38 -7.98 15.05
N LYS A 102 6.45 -7.93 16.39
CA LYS A 102 5.34 -8.37 17.27
C LYS A 102 4.07 -7.54 17.01
N MET A 103 4.21 -6.23 16.86
CA MET A 103 3.08 -5.34 16.56
C MET A 103 2.47 -5.63 15.19
N LEU A 104 3.30 -5.89 14.16
CA LEU A 104 2.83 -6.32 12.85
C LEU A 104 2.06 -7.65 12.94
N LEU A 105 2.60 -8.64 13.67
CA LEU A 105 1.94 -9.94 13.86
C LEU A 105 0.57 -9.77 14.53
N LEU A 106 0.49 -8.97 15.60
CA LEU A 106 -0.77 -8.68 16.30
C LEU A 106 -1.77 -7.92 15.42
N SER A 107 -1.31 -6.94 14.63
CA SER A 107 -2.13 -6.22 13.65
C SER A 107 -2.73 -7.18 12.63
N MET A 108 -1.93 -8.12 12.11
CA MET A 108 -2.41 -9.13 11.17
C MET A 108 -3.38 -10.11 11.81
N ALA A 109 -3.07 -10.59 13.01
CA ALA A 109 -3.93 -11.48 13.77
C ALA A 109 -5.32 -10.84 14.00
N LYS A 110 -5.36 -9.56 14.40
CA LYS A 110 -6.60 -8.79 14.61
C LYS A 110 -7.48 -8.62 13.37
N ARG A 111 -6.92 -8.75 12.17
CA ARG A 111 -7.67 -8.65 10.91
C ARG A 111 -8.33 -9.98 10.50
N ILE A 112 -7.84 -11.10 11.02
CA ILE A 112 -8.27 -12.46 10.61
C ILE A 112 -9.01 -13.17 11.73
N ILE A 113 -8.51 -13.06 12.95
CA ILE A 113 -8.99 -13.81 14.12
C ILE A 113 -10.06 -12.99 14.83
N LYS A 114 -11.15 -13.65 15.25
CA LYS A 114 -12.21 -13.01 16.02
C LYS A 114 -11.63 -12.42 17.32
N PRO A 115 -12.06 -11.22 17.75
CA PRO A 115 -11.52 -10.56 18.95
C PRO A 115 -11.53 -11.43 20.21
N ILE A 116 -12.49 -12.37 20.32
CA ILE A 116 -12.62 -13.29 21.46
C ILE A 116 -11.40 -14.16 21.71
N PHE A 117 -10.61 -14.47 20.67
CA PHE A 117 -9.40 -15.30 20.76
C PHE A 117 -8.10 -14.47 20.85
N LEU A 118 -8.22 -13.14 20.79
CA LEU A 118 -7.09 -12.19 20.83
C LEU A 118 -7.11 -11.34 22.10
N ARG A 119 -8.04 -11.60 23.02
CA ARG A 119 -7.92 -11.09 24.36
C ARG A 119 -6.63 -11.69 24.91
N ASP A 120 -5.64 -10.85 25.20
CA ASP A 120 -4.72 -11.16 26.28
C ASP A 120 -5.67 -11.43 27.44
N ASP A 121 -5.86 -12.69 27.82
CA ASP A 121 -6.57 -13.00 29.05
C ASP A 121 -5.91 -12.09 30.09
N GLU A 122 -6.72 -11.21 30.69
CA GLU A 122 -6.40 -10.64 31.97
C GLU A 122 -5.81 -11.80 32.76
N CYS A 123 -4.52 -11.77 33.08
CA CYS A 123 -4.03 -12.62 34.15
C CYS A 123 -4.97 -12.29 35.30
N PRO A 124 -5.87 -13.20 35.72
CA PRO A 124 -6.66 -12.94 36.89
C PRO A 124 -5.62 -12.75 37.98
N GLY A 125 -5.68 -11.65 38.71
CA GLY A 125 -4.76 -11.34 39.81
C GLY A 125 -4.83 -12.39 40.91
N VAL A 126 -4.26 -13.57 40.66
CA VAL A 126 -4.10 -14.69 41.56
C VAL A 126 -2.84 -15.41 41.14
N LEU A 127 -1.71 -14.95 41.67
CA LEU A 127 -1.02 -15.69 42.72
C LEU A 127 -0.01 -14.74 43.38
N CYS A 128 -0.08 -14.76 44.71
CA CYS A 128 0.87 -14.25 45.67
C CYS A 128 2.32 -14.62 45.35
#